data_AF-A0AAW1RTX3-F1
#
_entry.id   AF-A0AAW1RTX3-F1
#
_cell.length_a   1.000
_cell.length_b   1.000
_cell.length_c   1.000
_cell.angle_alpha   90.00
_cell.angle_beta   90.00
_cell.angle_gamma   90.00
#
_symmetry.space_group_name_H-M   'P 1'
#
loop_
_entity.id
_entity.type
_entity.pdbx_description
1 polymer ?
#
loop_
_entity_poly.entity_id
_entity_poly.type
_entity_poly.pdbx_seq_one_letter_code
_entity_poly.pdbx_strand_id
1 'polypeptide(L)'
;MAAGDSDTEGNLRQQSRLPHELTAIEFASAHADWEELDHKLTLDDRPTNSPVQQKRSKPPLKSPAAFANLRQAHGAAQPIGVDDGPEAAAPEELAFEGMHILELHHLPADVSTSQLEDFLQHFGVPPHGPVVRWVNDTTALAVFPDPRAARQALAEPPAITFMLRPFSQASSASKAVSPAELQPPRPRPKTSSTVARRMLAGALKLPSLQDKAGEKTLASDRAASKAKRQERRHQLDAAWEND
;
A
#
# COMPACT_ATOMS: atom_id res chain seq x y z
N MET A 1 37.86 -5.14 84.22
CA MET A 1 38.05 -3.90 83.45
C MET A 1 36.69 -3.25 83.30
N ALA A 2 36.59 -1.98 83.70
CA ALA A 2 35.34 -1.28 83.99
C ALA A 2 34.89 -0.35 82.85
N ALA A 3 33.57 -0.12 82.82
CA ALA A 3 32.84 1.13 82.51
C ALA A 3 32.88 1.78 81.11
N GLY A 4 31.75 2.42 80.75
CA GLY A 4 31.60 3.45 79.71
C GLY A 4 30.50 3.11 78.69
N ASP A 5 29.24 3.57 78.79
CA ASP A 5 28.70 4.92 78.46
C ASP A 5 29.13 5.40 77.06
N SER A 6 28.36 6.05 76.19
CA SER A 6 26.94 6.39 75.98
C SER A 6 26.95 7.14 74.63
N ASP A 7 25.79 7.17 73.95
CA ASP A 7 25.29 8.22 73.05
C ASP A 7 26.21 8.85 71.97
N THR A 8 25.70 8.98 70.74
CA THR A 8 25.46 10.31 70.13
C THR A 8 24.61 10.16 68.87
N GLU A 9 23.64 11.06 68.82
CA GLU A 9 22.64 11.43 67.83
C GLU A 9 23.13 11.69 66.40
N GLY A 10 22.21 11.76 65.44
CA GLY A 10 22.55 12.28 64.10
C GLY A 10 21.46 12.22 63.03
N ASN A 11 20.28 12.77 63.29
CA ASN A 11 19.26 13.10 62.29
C ASN A 11 19.74 14.27 61.41
N LEU A 12 19.83 14.15 60.08
CA LEU A 12 19.53 15.29 59.20
C LEU A 12 19.22 14.94 57.74
N ARG A 13 17.95 15.20 57.39
CA ARG A 13 17.40 15.66 56.11
C ARG A 13 18.44 16.12 55.08
N GLN A 14 18.36 15.58 53.85
CA GLN A 14 18.34 16.40 52.64
C GLN A 14 17.40 15.80 51.59
N GLN A 15 16.32 16.53 51.31
CA GLN A 15 15.60 16.50 50.05
C GLN A 15 16.44 17.19 48.96
N SER A 16 15.99 17.06 47.70
CA SER A 16 16.53 17.61 46.44
C SER A 16 17.43 16.62 45.71
N ARG A 17 17.32 16.39 44.39
CA ARG A 17 16.82 17.26 43.31
C ARG A 17 16.63 16.36 42.08
N LEU A 18 15.52 16.52 41.36
CA LEU A 18 15.43 16.08 39.96
C LEU A 18 16.42 16.88 39.11
N PRO A 19 17.05 16.27 38.10
CA PRO A 19 17.37 16.98 36.88
C PRO A 19 16.42 16.58 35.73
N HIS A 20 15.60 17.56 35.34
CA HIS A 20 15.45 18.09 33.97
C HIS A 20 16.68 17.76 33.08
N GLU A 21 16.67 17.68 31.75
CA GLU A 21 15.79 17.94 30.61
C GLU A 21 16.69 17.62 29.38
N LEU A 22 16.10 17.26 28.23
CA LEU A 22 16.69 17.23 26.87
C LEU A 22 17.69 16.08 26.59
N THR A 23 17.64 15.37 25.46
CA THR A 23 17.72 15.89 24.09
C THR A 23 17.31 14.81 23.08
N ALA A 24 16.86 15.27 21.91
CA ALA A 24 16.39 14.51 20.77
C ALA A 24 17.40 13.49 20.17
N ILE A 25 16.84 12.63 19.30
CA ILE A 25 17.48 11.80 18.27
C ILE A 25 17.74 10.35 18.70
N GLU A 26 16.70 9.53 18.59
CA GLU A 26 16.82 8.08 18.49
C GLU A 26 15.87 7.58 17.39
N PHE A 27 16.19 7.87 16.12
CA PHE A 27 15.60 7.18 14.96
C PHE A 27 16.42 7.34 13.68
N ALA A 28 17.74 7.37 13.78
CA ALA A 28 18.65 7.41 12.63
C ALA A 28 19.66 6.25 12.69
N SER A 29 19.19 5.05 12.37
CA SER A 29 20.05 3.92 11.98
C SER A 29 19.29 2.93 11.10
N ALA A 30 18.90 3.39 9.91
CA ALA A 30 18.38 2.52 8.85
C ALA A 30 18.52 3.16 7.44
N HIS A 31 19.61 3.89 7.18
CA HIS A 31 19.85 4.50 5.87
C HIS A 31 21.34 4.50 5.53
N ALA A 32 21.90 3.32 5.26
CA ALA A 32 23.18 3.18 4.59
C ALA A 32 23.36 1.75 4.07
N ASP A 33 22.61 1.36 3.03
CA ASP A 33 23.00 0.18 2.23
C ASP A 33 22.30 0.08 0.85
N TRP A 34 22.14 1.21 0.13
CA TRP A 34 21.58 1.20 -1.23
C TRP A 34 22.57 1.65 -2.33
N GLU A 35 23.80 2.04 -1.98
CA GLU A 35 24.84 2.43 -2.96
C GLU A 35 25.80 1.29 -3.35
N GLU A 36 25.83 0.16 -2.63
CA GLU A 36 26.78 -0.92 -2.93
C GLU A 36 26.29 -1.89 -4.04
N LEU A 37 25.02 -1.82 -4.42
CA LEU A 37 24.41 -2.72 -5.42
C LEU A 37 24.40 -2.16 -6.86
N ASP A 38 24.65 -0.87 -7.07
CA ASP A 38 24.59 -0.26 -8.41
C ASP A 38 25.89 -0.46 -9.22
N HIS A 39 26.99 -0.84 -8.54
CA HIS A 39 28.31 -1.00 -9.18
C HIS A 39 28.61 -2.41 -9.73
N LYS A 40 27.64 -3.34 -9.71
CA LYS A 40 27.85 -4.74 -10.16
C LYS A 40 27.04 -5.18 -11.39
N LEU A 41 26.52 -4.23 -12.16
CA LEU A 41 25.91 -4.47 -13.48
C LEU A 41 26.62 -3.65 -14.57
N THR A 42 27.95 -3.72 -14.60
CA THR A 42 28.73 -3.42 -15.80
C THR A 42 28.63 -4.62 -16.75
N LEU A 43 27.74 -4.53 -17.73
CA LEU A 43 27.84 -5.30 -18.97
C LEU A 43 28.10 -4.32 -20.12
N ASP A 44 29.37 -4.19 -20.46
CA ASP A 44 29.80 -3.66 -21.76
C ASP A 44 29.46 -4.68 -22.85
N ASP A 45 28.56 -4.31 -23.77
CA ASP A 45 28.82 -4.38 -25.22
C ASP A 45 27.70 -3.63 -25.97
N ARG A 46 28.06 -2.51 -26.62
CA ARG A 46 27.15 -1.75 -27.50
C ARG A 46 27.60 -1.93 -28.95
N PRO A 47 26.80 -2.57 -29.84
CA PRO A 47 26.85 -2.20 -31.24
C PRO A 47 26.07 -0.89 -31.43
N THR A 48 26.76 0.10 -31.99
CA THR A 48 26.23 1.42 -32.34
C THR A 48 25.16 1.28 -33.42
N ASN A 49 23.96 1.79 -33.16
CA ASN A 49 23.01 2.09 -34.23
C ASN A 49 22.34 3.45 -33.98
N SER A 50 22.57 4.36 -34.90
CA SER A 50 22.02 5.72 -34.93
C SER A 50 20.49 5.70 -35.15
N PRO A 51 19.77 6.76 -34.76
CA PRO A 51 18.30 6.73 -34.73
C PRO A 51 17.72 6.84 -36.16
N VAL A 52 17.11 5.76 -36.63
CA VAL A 52 16.19 5.80 -37.78
C VAL A 52 14.85 6.37 -37.31
N GLN A 53 14.46 7.50 -37.88
CA GLN A 53 13.12 8.08 -37.76
C GLN A 53 12.09 7.17 -38.42
N GLN A 54 11.36 6.37 -37.61
CA GLN A 54 10.31 5.51 -38.12
C GLN A 54 8.94 6.14 -37.88
N LYS A 55 8.40 6.73 -38.97
CA LYS A 55 7.05 7.29 -39.06
C LYS A 55 6.01 6.23 -38.65
N ARG A 56 5.18 6.56 -37.65
CA ARG A 56 4.02 5.75 -37.25
C ARG A 56 3.06 5.61 -38.43
N SER A 57 2.93 4.41 -38.98
CA SER A 57 1.78 4.02 -39.81
C SER A 57 0.96 2.98 -39.06
N LYS A 58 -0.37 3.18 -39.02
CA LYS A 58 -1.33 2.29 -38.38
C LYS A 58 -1.53 1.04 -39.26
N PRO A 59 -1.48 -0.19 -38.72
CA PRO A 59 -1.93 -1.36 -39.47
C PRO A 59 -3.46 -1.49 -39.43
N PRO A 60 -4.12 -1.97 -40.51
CA PRO A 60 -5.57 -2.14 -40.54
C PRO A 60 -6.03 -3.38 -39.77
N LEU A 61 -7.14 -3.25 -39.05
CA LEU A 61 -7.82 -4.37 -38.39
C LEU A 61 -8.34 -5.37 -39.44
N LYS A 62 -8.01 -6.65 -39.26
CA LYS A 62 -8.73 -7.77 -39.84
C LYS A 62 -9.29 -8.63 -38.71
N SER A 63 -10.59 -8.87 -38.75
CA SER A 63 -11.27 -10.01 -38.13
C SER A 63 -12.10 -10.70 -39.24
N PRO A 64 -12.67 -11.90 -39.06
CA PRO A 64 -12.61 -12.84 -37.92
C PRO A 64 -12.38 -14.31 -38.38
N ALA A 65 -12.55 -15.26 -37.44
CA ALA A 65 -12.75 -16.71 -37.65
C ALA A 65 -11.49 -17.61 -37.73
N ALA A 66 -10.98 -18.04 -36.56
CA ALA A 66 -10.15 -19.25 -36.47
C ALA A 66 -10.09 -19.86 -35.05
N PHE A 67 -11.19 -19.86 -34.28
CA PHE A 67 -11.26 -20.66 -33.04
C PHE A 67 -12.65 -21.28 -32.88
N ALA A 68 -12.99 -22.16 -33.80
CA ALA A 68 -14.05 -23.13 -33.61
C ALA A 68 -13.42 -24.52 -33.61
N ASN A 69 -13.75 -25.31 -32.59
CA ASN A 69 -13.48 -26.74 -32.40
C ASN A 69 -12.20 -27.11 -31.66
N LEU A 70 -12.32 -27.18 -30.33
CA LEU A 70 -11.81 -28.34 -29.59
C LEU A 70 -12.64 -28.54 -28.31
N ARG A 71 -13.71 -29.34 -28.42
CA ARG A 71 -14.48 -29.81 -27.26
C ARG A 71 -14.95 -31.24 -27.48
N GLN A 72 -14.17 -32.18 -26.95
CA GLN A 72 -14.53 -33.54 -26.52
C GLN A 72 -13.24 -34.14 -25.93
N ALA A 73 -13.18 -34.84 -24.81
CA ALA A 73 -14.18 -35.24 -23.83
C ALA A 73 -13.39 -35.82 -22.64
N HIS A 74 -13.55 -35.34 -21.39
CA HIS A 74 -13.23 -36.12 -20.19
C HIS A 74 -13.96 -35.55 -18.95
N GLY A 75 -14.70 -36.42 -18.26
CA GLY A 75 -14.89 -36.41 -16.81
C GLY A 75 -15.85 -35.36 -16.22
N ALA A 76 -17.02 -35.81 -15.80
CA ALA A 76 -17.94 -35.05 -14.96
C ALA A 76 -17.27 -34.64 -13.63
N ALA A 77 -17.03 -33.34 -13.47
CA ALA A 77 -16.86 -32.70 -12.18
C ALA A 77 -17.91 -31.59 -12.09
N GLN A 78 -18.81 -31.71 -11.13
CA GLN A 78 -19.86 -30.74 -10.91
C GLN A 78 -19.24 -29.38 -10.55
N PRO A 79 -19.67 -28.26 -11.16
CA PRO A 79 -19.22 -26.95 -10.74
C PRO A 79 -19.79 -26.66 -9.34
N ILE A 80 -18.90 -26.39 -8.39
CA ILE A 80 -19.24 -25.68 -7.16
C ILE A 80 -19.75 -24.32 -7.64
N GLY A 81 -21.06 -24.09 -7.50
CA GLY A 81 -21.70 -22.81 -7.76
C GLY A 81 -21.14 -21.78 -6.80
N VAL A 82 -20.10 -21.06 -7.24
CA VAL A 82 -19.86 -19.71 -6.75
C VAL A 82 -20.88 -18.87 -7.49
N ASP A 83 -21.87 -18.42 -6.73
CA ASP A 83 -22.83 -17.40 -7.11
C ASP A 83 -22.05 -16.12 -7.49
N ASP A 84 -21.60 -16.03 -8.74
CA ASP A 84 -21.29 -14.74 -9.37
C ASP A 84 -22.63 -14.14 -9.80
N GLY A 85 -23.45 -13.77 -8.81
CA GLY A 85 -24.54 -12.85 -9.02
C GLY A 85 -23.97 -11.56 -9.60
N PRO A 86 -24.62 -10.92 -10.58
CA PRO A 86 -24.21 -9.59 -10.99
C PRO A 86 -24.39 -8.70 -9.75
N GLU A 87 -23.29 -8.36 -9.08
CA GLU A 87 -23.27 -7.32 -8.08
C GLU A 87 -23.62 -6.03 -8.81
N ALA A 88 -24.94 -5.82 -8.87
CA ALA A 88 -25.57 -4.66 -9.43
C ALA A 88 -24.89 -3.46 -8.79
N ALA A 89 -24.24 -2.65 -9.63
CA ALA A 89 -23.75 -1.34 -9.27
C ALA A 89 -24.89 -0.61 -8.55
N ALA A 90 -24.82 -0.62 -7.22
CA ALA A 90 -25.52 0.32 -6.38
C ALA A 90 -25.19 1.72 -6.91
N PRO A 91 -26.08 2.72 -6.75
CA PRO A 91 -25.72 4.10 -7.07
C PRO A 91 -24.38 4.38 -6.39
N GLU A 92 -23.34 4.62 -7.20
CA GLU A 92 -21.98 4.86 -6.71
C GLU A 92 -22.00 6.19 -5.97
N GLU A 93 -22.38 6.13 -4.72
CA GLU A 93 -22.37 7.26 -3.80
C GLU A 93 -20.90 7.61 -3.53
N LEU A 94 -20.60 8.90 -3.53
CA LEU A 94 -19.26 9.35 -3.20
C LEU A 94 -18.95 8.93 -1.77
N ALA A 95 -17.82 8.26 -1.57
CA ALA A 95 -17.34 7.97 -0.23
C ALA A 95 -17.28 9.27 0.58
N PHE A 96 -17.62 9.20 1.87
CA PHE A 96 -17.59 10.36 2.78
C PHE A 96 -18.35 11.60 2.26
N GLU A 97 -19.38 11.44 1.41
CA GLU A 97 -20.13 12.56 0.81
C GLU A 97 -19.24 13.56 0.03
N GLY A 98 -18.10 13.08 -0.50
CA GLY A 98 -17.11 13.93 -1.18
C GLY A 98 -16.26 14.83 -0.25
N MET A 99 -16.35 14.67 1.07
CA MET A 99 -15.54 15.44 2.04
C MET A 99 -14.04 15.12 1.95
N HIS A 100 -13.67 14.00 1.35
CA HIS A 100 -12.29 13.61 1.06
C HIS A 100 -11.74 14.21 -0.24
N ILE A 101 -12.51 15.04 -0.95
CA ILE A 101 -12.12 15.59 -2.25
C ILE A 101 -11.96 17.11 -2.13
N LEU A 102 -10.86 17.63 -2.65
CA LEU A 102 -10.62 19.06 -2.81
C LEU A 102 -10.45 19.39 -4.29
N GLU A 103 -11.02 20.51 -4.73
CA GLU A 103 -10.74 21.07 -6.05
C GLU A 103 -9.61 22.10 -5.96
N LEU A 104 -8.58 21.86 -6.75
CA LEU A 104 -7.51 22.78 -7.06
C LEU A 104 -7.95 23.60 -8.26
N HIS A 105 -7.97 24.91 -8.11
CA HIS A 105 -8.44 25.84 -9.13
C HIS A 105 -7.50 27.06 -9.23
N HIS A 106 -7.61 27.76 -10.36
CA HIS A 106 -6.64 28.78 -10.80
C HIS A 106 -5.24 28.20 -11.02
N LEU A 107 -5.16 26.96 -11.50
CA LEU A 107 -3.89 26.33 -11.84
C LEU A 107 -3.31 27.04 -13.08
N PRO A 108 -2.06 27.53 -13.03
CA PRO A 108 -1.39 28.05 -14.20
C PRO A 108 -0.97 26.91 -15.14
N ALA A 109 -0.86 27.21 -16.43
CA ALA A 109 -0.65 26.20 -17.48
C ALA A 109 0.71 25.48 -17.42
N ASP A 110 1.65 25.99 -16.61
CA ASP A 110 2.97 25.42 -16.38
C ASP A 110 3.02 24.44 -15.19
N VAL A 111 1.92 24.32 -14.43
CA VAL A 111 1.88 23.44 -13.27
C VAL A 111 1.84 21.98 -13.70
N SER A 112 2.77 21.18 -13.20
CA SER A 112 2.84 19.75 -13.48
C SER A 112 2.11 18.96 -12.39
N THR A 113 1.61 17.76 -12.75
CA THR A 113 1.03 16.82 -11.78
C THR A 113 1.98 16.54 -10.61
N SER A 114 3.29 16.44 -10.87
CA SER A 114 4.30 16.20 -9.84
C SER A 114 4.35 17.32 -8.79
N GLN A 115 4.24 18.59 -9.20
CA GLN A 115 4.23 19.71 -8.25
C GLN A 115 2.99 19.66 -7.34
N LEU A 116 1.83 19.28 -7.90
CA LEU A 116 0.62 19.10 -7.11
C LEU A 116 0.75 17.91 -6.15
N GLU A 117 1.28 16.78 -6.63
CA GLU A 117 1.53 15.61 -5.80
C GLU A 117 2.50 15.90 -4.66
N ASP A 118 3.60 16.62 -4.92
CA ASP A 118 4.60 16.98 -3.90
C ASP A 118 4.00 17.89 -2.81
N PHE A 119 3.19 18.87 -3.21
CA PHE A 119 2.45 19.69 -2.26
C PHE A 119 1.46 18.85 -1.43
N LEU A 120 0.68 17.99 -2.08
CA LEU A 120 -0.38 17.22 -1.43
C LEU A 120 0.18 16.11 -0.53
N GLN A 121 1.37 15.58 -0.82
CA GLN A 121 2.06 14.57 -0.01
C GLN A 121 2.32 15.04 1.43
N HIS A 122 2.45 16.36 1.65
CA HIS A 122 2.60 16.92 3.00
C HIS A 122 1.41 16.58 3.93
N PHE A 123 0.22 16.40 3.35
CA PHE A 123 -1.01 16.11 4.08
C PHE A 123 -1.38 14.61 4.04
N GLY A 124 -0.68 13.82 3.22
CA GLY A 124 -0.93 12.39 3.07
C GLY A 124 -0.27 11.58 4.18
N VAL A 125 -0.89 10.46 4.54
CA VAL A 125 -0.26 9.47 5.44
C VAL A 125 0.29 8.32 4.59
N PRO A 126 1.59 8.01 4.65
CA PRO A 126 2.15 6.88 3.94
C PRO A 126 1.51 5.55 4.42
N PRO A 127 1.36 4.55 3.53
CA PRO A 127 1.94 4.43 2.19
C PRO A 127 1.06 4.99 1.05
N HIS A 128 -0.05 5.67 1.36
CA HIS A 128 -1.02 6.11 0.35
C HIS A 128 -1.23 7.61 0.43
N GLY A 129 -0.60 8.33 -0.50
CA GLY A 129 -0.83 9.76 -0.67
C GLY A 129 -2.18 10.03 -1.36
N PRO A 130 -2.64 11.29 -1.28
CA PRO A 130 -3.73 11.78 -2.13
C PRO A 130 -3.40 11.60 -3.62
N VAL A 131 -4.42 11.39 -4.43
CA VAL A 131 -4.31 11.21 -5.89
C VAL A 131 -4.82 12.44 -6.61
N VAL A 132 -4.06 12.91 -7.61
CA VAL A 132 -4.45 14.04 -8.47
C VAL A 132 -5.23 13.55 -9.69
N ARG A 133 -6.38 14.16 -9.95
CA ARG A 133 -7.24 13.92 -11.11
C ARG A 133 -7.49 15.22 -11.86
N TRP A 134 -6.97 15.33 -13.07
CA TRP A 134 -7.16 16.50 -13.90
C TRP A 134 -8.58 16.54 -14.48
N VAL A 135 -9.23 17.71 -14.40
CA VAL A 135 -10.55 17.95 -15.00
C VAL A 135 -10.40 18.78 -16.27
N ASN A 136 -9.54 19.79 -16.24
CA ASN A 136 -9.12 20.59 -17.40
C ASN A 136 -7.76 21.25 -17.12
N ASP A 137 -7.24 22.05 -18.04
CA ASP A 137 -5.91 22.68 -17.94
C ASP A 137 -5.73 23.64 -16.75
N THR A 138 -6.82 24.05 -16.10
CA THR A 138 -6.83 25.03 -15.00
C THR A 138 -7.44 24.52 -13.70
N THR A 139 -7.95 23.28 -13.69
CA THR A 139 -8.61 22.65 -12.55
C THR A 139 -8.27 21.16 -12.43
N ALA A 140 -8.00 20.76 -11.20
CA ALA A 140 -7.73 19.38 -10.83
C ALA A 140 -8.42 19.05 -9.50
N LEU A 141 -8.64 17.77 -9.25
CA LEU A 141 -9.21 17.23 -8.02
C LEU A 141 -8.12 16.47 -7.27
N ALA A 142 -7.94 16.78 -5.99
CA ALA A 142 -7.18 15.97 -5.06
C ALA A 142 -8.13 15.05 -4.30
N VAL A 143 -7.98 13.74 -4.51
CA VAL A 143 -8.75 12.71 -3.84
C VAL A 143 -7.92 12.15 -2.69
N PHE A 144 -8.32 12.45 -1.46
CA PHE A 144 -7.65 11.98 -0.26
C PHE A 144 -8.15 10.61 0.18
N PRO A 145 -7.32 9.79 0.85
CA PRO A 145 -7.77 8.53 1.44
C PRO A 145 -8.70 8.72 2.66
N ASP A 146 -8.60 9.86 3.36
CA ASP A 146 -9.38 10.20 4.54
C ASP A 146 -9.83 11.68 4.48
N PRO A 147 -11.10 12.01 4.75
CA PRO A 147 -11.57 13.40 4.87
C PRO A 147 -10.80 14.24 5.90
N ARG A 148 -10.15 13.63 6.90
CA ARG A 148 -9.32 14.37 7.87
C ARG A 148 -8.13 15.06 7.21
N ALA A 149 -7.45 14.37 6.28
CA ALA A 149 -6.32 14.91 5.53
C ALA A 149 -6.76 16.05 4.61
N ALA A 150 -7.91 15.90 3.94
CA ALA A 150 -8.50 16.96 3.12
C ALA A 150 -8.80 18.23 3.95
N ARG A 151 -9.34 18.06 5.17
CA ARG A 151 -9.59 19.19 6.07
C ARG A 151 -8.31 19.90 6.51
N GLN A 152 -7.23 19.16 6.75
CA GLN A 152 -5.93 19.74 7.07
C GLN A 152 -5.38 20.55 5.90
N ALA A 153 -5.41 19.99 4.69
CA ALA A 153 -4.97 20.68 3.48
C ALA A 153 -5.78 21.97 3.21
N LEU A 154 -7.08 21.98 3.52
CA LEU A 154 -7.93 23.17 3.37
C LEU A 154 -7.65 24.25 4.44
N ALA A 155 -7.16 23.86 5.62
CA ALA A 155 -6.88 24.80 6.71
C ALA A 155 -5.56 25.55 6.52
N GLU A 156 -4.67 25.03 5.68
CA GLU A 156 -3.42 25.72 5.32
C GLU A 156 -3.70 26.99 4.49
N PRO A 157 -2.85 28.02 4.63
CA PRO A 157 -2.96 29.22 3.83
C PRO A 157 -2.86 28.88 2.34
N PRO A 158 -3.60 29.59 1.47
CA PRO A 158 -3.56 29.34 0.03
C PRO A 158 -2.13 29.38 -0.49
N ALA A 159 -1.72 28.35 -1.22
CA ALA A 159 -0.47 28.38 -1.95
C ALA A 159 -0.50 29.55 -2.93
N ILE A 160 0.63 30.23 -3.14
CA ILE A 160 0.74 31.37 -4.06
C ILE A 160 0.32 30.97 -5.50
N THR A 161 0.48 29.69 -5.84
CA THR A 161 0.29 29.15 -7.19
C THR A 161 -1.15 28.71 -7.49
N PHE A 162 -1.94 28.29 -6.50
CA PHE A 162 -3.29 27.76 -6.74
C PHE A 162 -4.14 27.80 -5.46
N MET A 163 -5.46 27.72 -5.63
CA MET A 163 -6.41 27.74 -4.52
C MET A 163 -7.09 26.39 -4.34
N LEU A 164 -7.40 26.05 -3.09
CA LEU A 164 -8.13 24.84 -2.71
C LEU A 164 -9.57 25.22 -2.34
N ARG A 165 -10.54 24.39 -2.74
CA ARG A 165 -11.91 24.49 -2.23
C ARG A 165 -12.54 23.11 -2.00
N PRO A 166 -13.48 22.99 -1.06
CA PRO A 166 -14.21 21.74 -0.85
C PRO A 166 -14.98 21.29 -2.10
N PHE A 167 -15.13 19.98 -2.29
CA PHE A 167 -15.91 19.43 -3.40
C PHE A 167 -17.38 19.90 -3.44
N SER A 168 -17.98 20.20 -2.29
CA SER A 168 -19.33 20.79 -2.21
C SER A 168 -19.43 22.13 -2.96
N GLN A 169 -18.34 22.90 -3.00
CA GLN A 169 -18.23 24.19 -3.70
C GLN A 169 -17.55 24.05 -5.07
N ALA A 170 -17.33 22.82 -5.53
CA ALA A 170 -16.60 22.59 -6.77
C ALA A 170 -17.36 23.04 -8.02
N SER A 171 -16.61 23.22 -9.11
CA SER A 171 -17.18 23.60 -10.42
C SER A 171 -18.12 22.52 -10.95
N SER A 172 -19.00 22.88 -11.87
CA SER A 172 -19.87 21.91 -12.55
C SER A 172 -19.08 20.84 -13.28
N ALA A 173 -17.94 21.21 -13.90
CA ALA A 173 -17.04 20.27 -14.56
C ALA A 173 -16.46 19.25 -13.58
N SER A 174 -16.00 19.70 -12.42
CA SER A 174 -15.49 18.84 -11.36
C SER A 174 -16.55 17.92 -10.76
N LYS A 175 -17.79 18.41 -10.61
CA LYS A 175 -18.92 17.60 -10.13
C LYS A 175 -19.45 16.61 -11.16
N ALA A 176 -19.11 16.79 -12.44
CA ALA A 176 -19.49 15.88 -13.52
C ALA A 176 -18.52 14.69 -13.66
N VAL A 177 -17.38 14.69 -12.95
CA VAL A 177 -16.44 13.56 -12.92
C VAL A 177 -17.13 12.34 -12.30
N SER A 178 -16.86 11.16 -12.85
CA SER A 178 -17.52 9.92 -12.41
C SER A 178 -17.19 9.60 -10.94
N PRO A 179 -18.16 9.15 -10.13
CA PRO A 179 -17.91 8.80 -8.74
C PRO A 179 -16.93 7.64 -8.58
N ALA A 180 -16.84 6.73 -9.55
CA ALA A 180 -15.81 5.69 -9.64
C ALA A 180 -14.37 6.26 -9.63
N GLU A 181 -14.13 7.36 -10.34
CA GLU A 181 -12.80 8.00 -10.42
C GLU A 181 -12.44 8.77 -9.16
N LEU A 182 -13.45 9.15 -8.38
CA LEU A 182 -13.36 9.92 -7.14
C LEU A 182 -13.34 9.03 -5.89
N GLN A 183 -13.27 7.71 -6.07
CA GLN A 183 -13.11 6.79 -4.95
C GLN A 183 -11.77 7.02 -4.25
N PRO A 184 -11.75 6.99 -2.90
CA PRO A 184 -10.51 7.09 -2.14
C PRO A 184 -9.47 6.06 -2.62
N PRO A 185 -8.18 6.43 -2.67
CA PRO A 185 -7.12 5.50 -3.07
C PRO A 185 -7.12 4.26 -2.18
N ARG A 186 -7.46 3.10 -2.76
CA ARG A 186 -7.49 1.83 -2.01
C ARG A 186 -6.08 1.24 -1.91
N PRO A 187 -5.73 0.64 -0.76
CA PRO A 187 -4.47 -0.10 -0.66
C PRO A 187 -4.46 -1.20 -1.71
N ARG A 188 -3.33 -1.37 -2.40
CA ARG A 188 -3.12 -2.56 -3.21
C ARG A 188 -3.26 -3.77 -2.28
N PRO A 189 -4.01 -4.81 -2.67
CA PRO A 189 -4.09 -6.02 -1.86
C PRO A 189 -2.67 -6.52 -1.59
N LYS A 190 -2.38 -6.92 -0.36
CA LYS A 190 -1.06 -7.45 0.03
C LYS A 190 -0.82 -8.77 -0.72
N THR A 191 -0.24 -8.70 -1.91
CA THR A 191 0.14 -9.88 -2.68
C THR A 191 1.50 -10.37 -2.24
N SER A 192 1.58 -11.56 -1.64
CA SER A 192 2.87 -12.20 -1.37
C SER A 192 3.54 -12.58 -2.69
N SER A 193 4.80 -12.18 -2.87
CA SER A 193 5.62 -12.53 -4.05
C SER A 193 5.73 -14.05 -4.22
N THR A 194 5.86 -14.79 -3.13
CA THR A 194 5.90 -16.26 -3.11
C THR A 194 4.60 -16.86 -3.66
N VAL A 195 3.45 -16.33 -3.23
CA VAL A 195 2.13 -16.81 -3.70
C VAL A 195 1.93 -16.50 -5.18
N ALA A 196 2.25 -15.28 -5.60
CA ALA A 196 2.17 -14.87 -7.00
C ALA A 196 3.09 -15.71 -7.90
N ARG A 197 4.35 -15.92 -7.49
CA ARG A 197 5.31 -16.78 -8.19
C ARG A 197 4.79 -18.21 -8.34
N ARG A 198 4.22 -18.79 -7.29
CA ARG A 198 3.60 -20.12 -7.35
C ARG A 198 2.42 -20.17 -8.31
N MET A 199 1.55 -19.16 -8.29
CA MET A 199 0.41 -19.06 -9.22
C MET A 199 0.88 -19.00 -10.67
N LEU A 200 1.86 -18.13 -10.96
CA LEU A 200 2.44 -17.98 -12.30
C LEU A 200 3.17 -19.26 -12.76
N ALA A 201 3.92 -19.90 -11.86
CA ALA A 201 4.60 -21.16 -12.14
C ALA A 201 3.61 -22.26 -12.55
N GLY A 202 2.43 -22.33 -11.90
CA GLY A 202 1.36 -23.27 -12.25
C GLY A 202 0.66 -22.91 -13.57
N ALA A 203 0.26 -21.64 -13.73
CA ALA A 203 -0.51 -21.18 -14.88
C ALA A 203 0.31 -21.22 -16.19
N LEU A 204 1.57 -20.80 -16.14
CA LEU A 204 2.46 -20.73 -17.29
C LEU A 204 3.37 -21.96 -17.43
N LYS A 205 3.28 -22.93 -16.51
CA LYS A 205 4.16 -24.11 -16.44
C LYS A 205 5.65 -23.75 -16.47
N LEU A 206 6.01 -22.65 -15.81
CA LEU A 206 7.39 -22.16 -15.74
C LEU A 206 8.05 -22.64 -14.43
N PRO A 207 8.90 -23.69 -14.48
CA PRO A 207 9.53 -24.23 -13.27
C PRO A 207 10.55 -23.26 -12.64
N SER A 208 11.05 -22.27 -13.39
CA SER A 208 11.98 -21.24 -12.89
C SER A 208 11.36 -20.29 -11.86
N LEU A 209 10.02 -20.16 -11.83
CA LEU A 209 9.33 -19.34 -10.82
C LEU A 209 9.01 -20.13 -9.54
N GLN A 210 9.28 -21.43 -9.49
CA GLN A 210 9.05 -22.24 -8.29
C GLN A 210 10.16 -22.04 -7.27
N ASP A 211 9.82 -21.47 -6.11
CA ASP A 211 10.70 -21.47 -4.95
C ASP A 211 10.55 -22.78 -4.17
N LYS A 212 11.23 -23.83 -4.65
CA LYS A 212 11.18 -25.17 -4.03
C LYS A 212 11.70 -25.16 -2.58
N ALA A 213 12.66 -24.28 -2.27
CA ALA A 213 13.20 -24.16 -0.94
C ALA A 213 12.18 -23.51 0.01
N GLY A 214 11.58 -22.39 -0.40
CA GLY A 214 10.50 -21.73 0.35
C GLY A 214 9.25 -22.61 0.50
N GLU A 215 8.93 -23.44 -0.49
CA GLU A 215 7.80 -24.37 -0.37
C GLU A 215 8.06 -25.48 0.65
N LYS A 216 9.30 -25.98 0.72
CA LYS A 216 9.70 -27.00 1.68
C LYS A 216 9.65 -26.48 3.13
N THR A 217 10.10 -25.25 3.37
CA THR A 217 10.01 -24.62 4.71
C THR A 217 8.57 -24.37 5.11
N LEU A 218 7.74 -23.83 4.20
CA LEU A 218 6.30 -23.66 4.45
C LEU A 218 5.59 -25.00 4.73
N ALA A 219 6.01 -26.08 4.07
CA ALA A 219 5.46 -27.41 4.32
C ALA A 219 5.85 -27.96 5.70
N SER A 220 7.12 -27.79 6.12
CA SER A 220 7.55 -28.20 7.47
C SER A 220 6.84 -27.41 8.55
N ASP A 221 6.68 -26.09 8.38
CA ASP A 221 6.00 -25.22 9.35
C ASP A 221 4.53 -25.62 9.51
N ARG A 222 3.87 -25.95 8.39
CA ARG A 222 2.50 -26.49 8.41
C ARG A 222 2.42 -27.84 9.10
N ALA A 223 3.39 -28.73 8.89
CA ALA A 223 3.42 -30.04 9.53
C ALA A 223 3.62 -29.90 11.05
N ALA A 224 4.58 -29.07 11.48
CA ALA A 224 4.82 -28.78 12.89
C ALA A 224 3.58 -28.15 13.57
N SER A 225 2.94 -27.20 12.91
CA SER A 225 1.70 -26.57 13.40
C SER A 225 0.54 -27.57 13.53
N LYS A 226 0.41 -28.49 12.56
CA LYS A 226 -0.60 -29.57 12.62
C LYS A 226 -0.30 -30.55 13.74
N ALA A 227 0.95 -30.97 13.91
CA ALA A 227 1.36 -31.85 15.00
C ALA A 227 1.05 -31.24 16.37
N LYS A 228 1.41 -29.97 16.58
CA LYS A 228 1.08 -29.24 17.82
C LYS A 228 -0.44 -29.15 18.07
N ARG A 229 -1.24 -28.97 17.01
CA ARG A 229 -2.70 -28.96 17.13
C ARG A 229 -3.25 -30.34 17.49
N GLN A 230 -2.69 -31.41 16.92
CA GLN A 230 -3.07 -32.78 17.26
C GLN A 230 -2.71 -33.11 18.69
N GLU A 231 -1.50 -32.78 19.14
CA GLU A 231 -1.06 -33.02 20.51
C GLU A 231 -1.94 -32.27 21.52
N ARG A 232 -2.26 -31.00 21.27
CA ARG A 232 -3.22 -30.26 22.11
C ARG A 232 -4.58 -30.97 22.16
N ARG A 233 -5.06 -31.49 21.03
CA ARG A 233 -6.33 -32.22 20.98
C ARG A 233 -6.25 -33.52 21.80
N HIS A 234 -5.18 -34.29 21.64
CA HIS A 234 -4.95 -35.50 22.43
C HIS A 234 -4.85 -35.23 23.93
N GLN A 235 -4.20 -34.13 24.33
CA GLN A 235 -4.14 -33.73 25.75
C GLN A 235 -5.51 -33.33 26.31
N LEU A 236 -6.36 -32.67 25.49
CA LEU A 236 -7.74 -32.39 25.88
C LEU A 236 -8.51 -33.71 25.98
N ASP A 237 -8.51 -34.57 24.97
CA ASP A 237 -9.26 -35.83 25.01
C ASP A 237 -8.86 -36.70 26.22
N ALA A 238 -7.55 -36.81 26.51
CA ALA A 238 -7.05 -37.57 27.67
C ALA A 238 -7.43 -36.93 29.02
N ALA A 239 -7.56 -35.61 29.10
CA ALA A 239 -8.01 -34.93 30.31
C ALA A 239 -9.52 -35.08 30.58
N TRP A 240 -10.30 -35.47 29.57
CA TRP A 240 -11.75 -35.67 29.65
C TRP A 240 -12.18 -37.15 29.71
N GLU A 241 -11.26 -38.11 29.59
CA GLU A 241 -11.51 -39.57 29.62
C GLU A 241 -11.38 -40.18 31.04
N ASN A 242 -11.06 -39.39 32.05
CA ASN A 242 -10.74 -39.89 33.41
C ASN A 242 -11.78 -39.52 34.48
N ASP A 243 -13.07 -39.48 34.12
CA ASP A 243 -14.23 -39.25 35.01
C ASP A 243 -15.32 -40.31 34.79
#